data_AF-A0A9F2KVA1-F1
#
_entry.id   AF-A0A9F2KVA1-F1
#
_cell.length_a   1.000
_cell.length_b   1.000
_cell.length_c   1.000
_cell.angle_alpha   90.00
_cell.angle_beta   90.00
_cell.angle_gamma   90.00
#
_symmetry.space_group_name_H-M   'P 1'
#
loop_
_entity.id
_entity.type
_entity.pdbx_description
1 polymer ?
#
loop_
_entity_poly.entity_id
_entity_poly.type
_entity_poly.pdbx_seq_one_letter_code
_entity_poly.pdbx_strand_id
1 'polypeptide(L)'
;MLRPEVRFGRRKGQIREATPNDEDDVMEGIFLPVGVDLRQITILPKAEWQRIQDSLTARARETARIHAERKARKDMHLKSQALVNNWTNTIAGMSQQKLKAKKVRQQRQEEERRKVDLEEAKYQAQKRKEKIEEVKLQQYYENDRVKGFHKALLLSEVLKERDAQMEFKKQIKNLHHSKDEAIERERLKAVQLEEEKAKTQHMKRLQIANDQLEQIKEHEHLANVSRLEEKKEREDIQALTKLYQLEMQEKEQEERKDKIKRRQAHLAYVADQVTLKAIEKQKQEEEDERVRTHFRAKQAMDKLKKVKEEELHRLMEEQRERITNRLLARMKKKTDDEDERIAREIAEAEEERARELKAKEEKLQADLKSIAEHRINVIKMKEEKEKQERLEGEKILRELIEADRIYQELEKDKKHRNHCANLKLQETHVMQIAEKMAREESEKQQDTEYVKQKELIALYKEQEFQKYANKIIDEQSKTTQKLYPLLRTLHEGIPKFSGPAYNECHHFCEKDASKPPYLGETAQEMKLLNEHHTKARLGFTW
;
A
#
# COMPACT_ATOMS: atom_id res chain seq x y z
N MET A 1 36.04 41.02 -14.73
CA MET A 1 37.50 41.11 -14.94
C MET A 1 37.75 41.56 -16.37
N LEU A 2 38.79 42.38 -16.60
CA LEU A 2 39.00 43.11 -17.87
C LEU A 2 39.47 42.20 -19.01
N ARG A 3 38.98 42.45 -20.24
CA ARG A 3 39.63 42.01 -21.48
C ARG A 3 40.60 43.11 -21.94
N PRO A 4 41.77 42.77 -22.51
CA PRO A 4 42.50 43.63 -23.43
C PRO A 4 42.07 43.37 -24.88
N GLU A 5 41.67 44.42 -25.61
CA GLU A 5 41.78 44.42 -27.07
C GLU A 5 43.26 44.46 -27.47
N VAL A 6 43.68 43.65 -28.44
CA VAL A 6 44.97 43.83 -29.13
C VAL A 6 44.67 44.32 -30.54
N ARG A 7 44.99 45.58 -30.81
CA ARG A 7 44.76 46.23 -32.12
C ARG A 7 45.89 45.92 -33.10
N PHE A 8 45.52 45.87 -34.38
CA PHE A 8 46.30 45.36 -35.50
C PHE A 8 47.69 45.98 -35.68
N GLY A 9 48.71 45.13 -35.86
CA GLY A 9 49.97 45.49 -36.50
C GLY A 9 49.96 45.16 -37.99
N ARG A 10 50.21 46.15 -38.86
CA ARG A 10 50.50 45.96 -40.29
C ARG A 10 51.78 46.70 -40.68
N ARG A 11 52.88 45.97 -40.85
CA ARG A 11 53.92 46.30 -41.86
C ARG A 11 54.43 45.00 -42.48
N LYS A 12 54.23 44.85 -43.80
CA LYS A 12 54.85 43.79 -44.59
C LYS A 12 56.34 44.11 -44.74
N GLY A 13 57.22 43.30 -44.18
CA GLY A 13 58.62 43.26 -44.62
C GLY A 13 58.71 42.35 -45.84
N GLN A 14 59.23 42.86 -46.96
CA GLN A 14 59.50 42.02 -48.13
C GLN A 14 60.65 41.06 -47.83
N ILE A 15 60.48 39.81 -48.22
CA ILE A 15 61.53 38.80 -48.23
C ILE A 15 62.49 39.17 -49.36
N ARG A 16 63.77 39.35 -49.04
CA ARG A 16 64.85 39.30 -50.04
C ARG A 16 65.24 37.84 -50.20
N GLU A 17 64.95 37.28 -51.36
CA GLU A 17 65.53 36.00 -51.76
C GLU A 17 67.02 36.21 -52.03
N ALA A 18 67.85 35.31 -51.50
CA ALA A 18 69.28 35.29 -51.77
C ALA A 18 69.53 34.29 -52.91
N THR A 19 70.02 34.79 -54.04
CA THR A 19 70.50 33.95 -55.14
C THR A 19 71.79 33.22 -54.73
N PRO A 20 71.87 31.89 -54.89
CA PRO A 20 73.16 31.21 -54.92
C PRO A 20 73.88 31.58 -56.23
N ASN A 21 75.15 31.95 -56.13
CA ASN A 21 76.06 31.77 -57.25
C ASN A 21 76.51 30.31 -57.23
N ASP A 22 76.29 29.60 -58.32
CA ASP A 22 77.16 28.51 -58.76
C ASP A 22 77.39 28.70 -60.28
N GLU A 23 78.56 28.27 -60.73
CA GLU A 23 79.20 28.68 -61.98
C GLU A 23 78.70 27.83 -63.16
N ASP A 24 78.56 28.43 -64.34
CA ASP A 24 78.58 27.72 -65.64
C ASP A 24 79.14 28.64 -66.73
N ASP A 25 80.03 28.11 -67.57
CA ASP A 25 80.85 28.85 -68.54
C ASP A 25 80.03 29.54 -69.65
N VAL A 26 80.22 30.86 -69.79
CA VAL A 26 80.06 31.55 -71.09
C VAL A 26 81.21 32.51 -71.31
N MET A 27 81.95 32.30 -72.39
CA MET A 27 83.09 33.12 -72.83
C MET A 27 82.66 34.54 -73.23
N GLU A 28 82.63 35.48 -72.28
CA GLU A 28 82.56 36.91 -72.62
C GLU A 28 83.93 37.38 -73.16
N GLY A 29 83.95 37.68 -74.47
CA GLY A 29 85.15 38.14 -75.15
C GLY A 29 85.67 39.46 -74.59
N ILE A 30 86.98 39.54 -74.37
CA ILE A 30 87.67 40.74 -73.89
C ILE A 30 87.56 41.85 -74.96
N PHE A 31 86.54 42.70 -74.84
CA PHE A 31 86.44 43.93 -75.60
C PHE A 31 87.42 44.96 -75.01
N LEU A 32 88.59 45.09 -75.62
CA LEU A 32 89.44 46.26 -75.44
C LEU A 32 88.74 47.47 -76.11
N PRO A 33 88.48 48.57 -75.39
CA PRO A 33 87.99 49.79 -76.02
C PRO A 33 89.00 50.31 -77.04
N VAL A 34 88.56 50.48 -78.29
CA VAL A 34 89.43 50.95 -79.39
C VAL A 34 89.85 52.39 -79.11
N GLY A 35 91.11 52.60 -78.72
CA GLY A 35 91.65 53.94 -78.47
C GLY A 35 92.82 54.07 -77.48
N VAL A 36 93.43 52.97 -76.98
CA VAL A 36 94.51 53.04 -75.99
C VAL A 36 95.82 52.46 -76.55
N ASP A 37 96.87 53.28 -76.59
CA ASP A 37 98.20 52.90 -77.09
C ASP A 37 98.99 52.10 -76.03
N LEU A 38 99.47 50.90 -76.40
CA LEU A 38 99.94 49.84 -75.48
C LEU A 38 101.28 50.12 -74.78
N ARG A 39 101.80 51.35 -74.85
CA ARG A 39 103.15 51.73 -74.36
C ARG A 39 103.19 52.28 -72.92
N GLN A 40 102.06 52.32 -72.20
CA GLN A 40 101.95 53.03 -70.92
C GLN A 40 101.61 52.17 -69.68
N ILE A 41 101.72 50.83 -69.74
CA ILE A 41 101.31 49.93 -68.64
C ILE A 41 102.53 49.28 -67.96
N THR A 42 102.62 49.41 -66.64
CA THR A 42 103.61 48.73 -65.78
C THR A 42 102.95 47.55 -65.07
N ILE A 43 103.54 46.36 -65.11
CA ILE A 43 102.95 45.11 -64.59
C ILE A 43 103.59 44.72 -63.24
N LEU A 44 102.78 44.47 -62.21
CA LEU A 44 103.19 44.03 -60.87
C LEU A 44 103.22 42.49 -60.73
N PRO A 45 104.21 41.88 -60.05
CA PRO A 45 104.25 40.42 -59.85
C PRO A 45 103.20 39.89 -58.86
N LYS A 46 102.64 38.72 -59.15
CA LYS A 46 101.58 38.06 -58.35
C LYS A 46 101.94 37.81 -56.87
N ALA A 47 103.21 37.53 -56.57
CA ALA A 47 103.67 37.28 -55.20
C ALA A 47 103.57 38.53 -54.30
N GLU A 48 103.89 39.70 -54.83
CA GLU A 48 103.75 40.98 -54.12
C GLU A 48 102.27 41.27 -53.83
N TRP A 49 101.39 41.04 -54.82
CA TRP A 49 99.94 41.17 -54.65
C TRP A 49 99.40 40.27 -53.54
N GLN A 50 99.78 38.99 -53.51
CA GLN A 50 99.33 38.05 -52.48
C GLN A 50 99.86 38.43 -51.09
N ARG A 51 101.12 38.85 -50.95
CA ARG A 51 101.66 39.33 -49.65
C ARG A 51 100.88 40.55 -49.14
N ILE A 52 100.57 41.50 -50.01
CA ILE A 52 99.76 42.68 -49.66
C ILE A 52 98.36 42.23 -49.21
N GLN A 53 97.69 41.37 -49.98
CA GLN A 53 96.37 40.83 -49.65
C GLN A 53 96.34 40.05 -48.33
N ASP A 54 97.36 39.23 -48.05
CA ASP A 54 97.49 38.50 -46.79
C ASP A 54 97.76 39.42 -45.60
N SER A 55 98.60 40.45 -45.75
CA SER A 55 98.87 41.44 -44.69
C SER A 55 97.62 42.25 -44.33
N LEU A 56 96.81 42.63 -45.33
CA LEU A 56 95.53 43.34 -45.13
C LEU A 56 94.46 42.44 -44.50
N THR A 57 94.47 41.14 -44.80
CA THR A 57 93.45 40.19 -44.30
C THR A 57 93.82 39.48 -42.99
N ALA A 58 95.06 39.56 -42.52
CA ALA A 58 95.53 38.89 -41.29
C ALA A 58 94.63 39.15 -40.06
N ARG A 59 94.28 40.41 -39.79
CA ARG A 59 93.40 40.80 -38.67
C ARG A 59 91.95 40.30 -38.85
N ALA A 60 91.48 40.20 -40.08
CA ALA A 60 90.16 39.63 -40.40
C ALA A 60 90.13 38.11 -40.20
N ARG A 61 91.22 37.40 -40.54
CA ARG A 61 91.37 35.96 -40.27
C ARG A 61 91.43 35.66 -38.77
N GLU A 62 92.12 36.48 -37.98
CA GLU A 62 92.20 36.30 -36.53
C GLU A 62 90.85 36.54 -35.83
N THR A 63 90.13 37.60 -36.20
CA THR A 63 88.77 37.85 -35.68
C THR A 63 87.78 36.77 -36.11
N ALA A 64 87.86 36.28 -37.36
CA ALA A 64 87.07 35.14 -37.83
C ALA A 64 87.38 33.85 -37.04
N ARG A 65 88.66 33.59 -36.74
CA ARG A 65 89.09 32.45 -35.90
C ARG A 65 88.51 32.54 -34.48
N ILE A 66 88.60 33.70 -33.82
CA ILE A 66 88.01 33.91 -32.48
C ILE A 66 86.48 33.75 -32.51
N HIS A 67 85.82 34.22 -33.58
CA HIS A 67 84.38 34.03 -33.75
C HIS A 67 84.00 32.55 -33.96
N ALA A 68 84.76 31.83 -34.79
CA ALA A 68 84.58 30.40 -35.03
C ALA A 68 84.80 29.59 -33.73
N GLU A 69 85.81 29.91 -32.93
CA GLU A 69 86.07 29.28 -31.64
C GLU A 69 84.95 29.56 -30.63
N ARG A 70 84.46 30.80 -30.54
CA ARG A 70 83.28 31.16 -29.72
C ARG A 70 82.03 30.42 -30.17
N LYS A 71 81.82 30.25 -31.48
CA LYS A 71 80.72 29.45 -32.04
C LYS A 71 80.86 27.97 -31.65
N ALA A 72 82.01 27.37 -31.90
CA ALA A 72 82.31 25.99 -31.51
C ALA A 72 82.11 25.74 -30.01
N ARG A 73 82.51 26.68 -29.14
CA ARG A 73 82.28 26.59 -27.69
C ARG A 73 80.79 26.66 -27.32
N LYS A 74 79.99 27.49 -28.00
CA LYS A 74 78.52 27.51 -27.83
C LYS A 74 77.89 26.22 -28.33
N ASP A 75 78.30 25.72 -29.49
CA ASP A 75 77.79 24.48 -30.09
C ASP A 75 78.12 23.27 -29.19
N MET A 76 79.33 23.21 -28.60
CA MET A 76 79.70 22.19 -27.61
C MET A 76 78.92 22.33 -26.30
N HIS A 77 78.62 23.55 -25.84
CA HIS A 77 77.76 23.76 -24.67
C HIS A 77 76.31 23.29 -24.93
N LEU A 78 75.75 23.58 -26.11
CA LEU A 78 74.42 23.10 -26.51
C LEU A 78 74.38 21.56 -26.61
N LYS A 79 75.41 20.94 -27.19
CA LYS A 79 75.57 19.48 -27.19
C LYS A 79 75.61 18.91 -25.75
N SER A 80 76.36 19.56 -24.85
CA SER A 80 76.41 19.17 -23.43
C SER A 80 75.06 19.30 -22.72
N GLN A 81 74.30 20.38 -22.98
CA GLN A 81 72.96 20.55 -22.42
C GLN A 81 71.99 19.47 -22.93
N ALA A 82 72.03 19.16 -24.23
CA ALA A 82 71.21 18.11 -24.83
C ALA A 82 71.48 16.72 -24.22
N LEU A 83 72.75 16.41 -23.90
CA LEU A 83 73.11 15.18 -23.21
C LEU A 83 72.59 15.16 -21.76
N VAL A 84 72.77 16.25 -21.00
CA VAL A 84 72.31 16.37 -19.60
C VAL A 84 70.78 16.31 -19.48
N ASN A 85 70.03 16.80 -20.47
CA ASN A 85 68.56 16.69 -20.48
C ASN A 85 68.07 15.24 -20.49
N ASN A 86 68.86 14.31 -21.04
CA ASN A 86 68.55 12.89 -21.07
C ASN A 86 69.06 12.13 -19.82
N TRP A 87 69.79 12.79 -18.92
CA TRP A 87 70.30 12.18 -17.69
C TRP A 87 69.23 12.16 -16.59
N THR A 88 68.75 10.97 -16.26
CA THR A 88 67.72 10.72 -15.24
C THR A 88 68.14 11.12 -13.82
N ASN A 89 69.45 11.06 -13.54
CA ASN A 89 70.01 11.20 -12.19
C ASN A 89 70.32 12.66 -11.81
N THR A 90 70.04 13.62 -12.70
CA THR A 90 70.08 15.05 -12.40
C THR A 90 68.95 15.41 -11.43
N ILE A 91 69.15 16.36 -10.51
CA ILE A 91 68.12 16.81 -9.54
C ILE A 91 66.79 17.17 -10.23
N ALA A 92 66.86 17.85 -11.38
CA ALA A 92 65.70 18.17 -12.21
C ALA A 92 65.02 16.90 -12.79
N GLY A 93 65.79 15.93 -13.29
CA GLY A 93 65.29 14.65 -13.80
C GLY A 93 64.61 13.81 -12.72
N MET A 94 65.23 13.68 -11.55
CA MET A 94 64.65 13.00 -10.38
C MET A 94 63.36 13.70 -9.90
N SER A 95 63.32 15.04 -9.90
CA SER A 95 62.12 15.79 -9.55
C SER A 95 60.98 15.54 -10.56
N GLN A 96 61.28 15.58 -11.87
CA GLN A 96 60.32 15.23 -12.92
C GLN A 96 59.84 13.78 -12.81
N GLN A 97 60.71 12.83 -12.47
CA GLN A 97 60.31 11.43 -12.23
C GLN A 97 59.39 11.32 -11.01
N LYS A 98 59.70 11.99 -9.89
CA LYS A 98 58.81 12.04 -8.70
C LYS A 98 57.45 12.66 -9.03
N LEU A 99 57.40 13.72 -9.84
CA LEU A 99 56.15 14.33 -10.30
C LEU A 99 55.36 13.40 -11.24
N LYS A 100 56.02 12.74 -12.19
CA LYS A 100 55.40 11.73 -13.07
C LYS A 100 54.85 10.55 -12.26
N ALA A 101 55.62 10.01 -11.32
CA ALA A 101 55.20 8.92 -10.43
C ALA A 101 54.04 9.34 -9.52
N LYS A 102 54.05 10.56 -8.98
CA LYS A 102 52.93 11.12 -8.21
C LYS A 102 51.66 11.24 -9.07
N LYS A 103 51.78 11.72 -10.30
CA LYS A 103 50.66 11.82 -11.25
C LYS A 103 50.08 10.43 -11.59
N VAL A 104 50.93 9.45 -11.89
CA VAL A 104 50.50 8.05 -12.15
C VAL A 104 49.82 7.44 -10.91
N ARG A 105 50.33 7.69 -9.71
CA ARG A 105 49.69 7.25 -8.46
C ARG A 105 48.31 7.91 -8.27
N GLN A 106 48.19 9.21 -8.52
CA GLN A 106 46.92 9.93 -8.45
C GLN A 106 45.91 9.42 -9.47
N GLN A 107 46.32 9.21 -10.73
CA GLN A 107 45.48 8.63 -11.77
C GLN A 107 44.98 7.23 -11.40
N ARG A 108 45.86 6.35 -10.89
CA ARG A 108 45.44 5.03 -10.41
C ARG A 108 44.45 5.11 -9.24
N GLN A 109 44.66 6.01 -8.28
CA GLN A 109 43.72 6.24 -7.17
C GLN A 109 42.38 6.82 -7.63
N GLU A 110 42.36 7.66 -8.66
CA GLU A 110 41.13 8.15 -9.28
C GLU A 110 40.40 7.04 -10.07
N GLU A 111 41.13 6.18 -10.78
CA GLU A 111 40.57 5.00 -11.45
C GLU A 111 39.98 3.99 -10.46
N GLU A 112 40.65 3.75 -9.33
CA GLU A 112 40.14 2.93 -8.23
C GLU A 112 38.86 3.52 -7.62
N ARG A 113 38.83 4.83 -7.35
CA ARG A 113 37.61 5.51 -6.87
C ARG A 113 36.47 5.42 -7.88
N ARG A 114 36.74 5.68 -9.17
CA ARG A 114 35.73 5.56 -10.24
C ARG A 114 35.18 4.14 -10.37
N LYS A 115 35.99 3.10 -10.13
CA LYS A 115 35.50 1.71 -10.07
C LYS A 115 34.54 1.50 -8.91
N VAL A 116 34.90 1.97 -7.71
CA VAL A 116 34.02 1.92 -6.53
C VAL A 116 32.72 2.70 -6.77
N ASP A 117 32.79 3.90 -7.35
CA ASP A 117 31.60 4.70 -7.69
C ASP A 117 30.68 3.96 -8.70
N LEU A 118 31.26 3.29 -9.69
CA LEU A 118 30.52 2.48 -10.67
C LEU A 118 29.94 1.19 -10.07
N GLU A 119 30.62 0.57 -9.12
CA GLU A 119 30.15 -0.62 -8.40
C GLU A 119 29.02 -0.28 -7.43
N GLU A 120 29.17 0.81 -6.65
CA GLU A 120 28.11 1.32 -5.78
C GLU A 120 26.90 1.79 -6.59
N ALA A 121 27.10 2.49 -7.72
CA ALA A 121 26.01 2.87 -8.61
C ALA A 121 25.25 1.64 -9.16
N LYS A 122 25.95 0.56 -9.52
CA LYS A 122 25.31 -0.72 -9.92
C LYS A 122 24.55 -1.35 -8.77
N TYR A 123 25.13 -1.40 -7.56
CA TYR A 123 24.51 -1.96 -6.37
C TYR A 123 23.23 -1.21 -5.96
N GLN A 124 23.28 0.12 -5.96
CA GLN A 124 22.12 0.98 -5.68
C GLN A 124 21.06 0.87 -6.79
N ALA A 125 21.47 0.79 -8.06
CA ALA A 125 20.55 0.54 -9.17
C ALA A 125 19.88 -0.84 -9.06
N GLN A 126 20.61 -1.87 -8.63
CA GLN A 126 20.08 -3.20 -8.36
C GLN A 126 19.08 -3.18 -7.19
N LYS A 127 19.44 -2.61 -6.03
CA LYS A 127 18.51 -2.44 -4.90
C LYS A 127 17.24 -1.70 -5.29
N ARG A 128 17.37 -0.63 -6.07
CA ARG A 128 16.23 0.13 -6.60
C ARG A 128 15.37 -0.73 -7.54
N LYS A 129 15.99 -1.54 -8.41
CA LYS A 129 15.29 -2.49 -9.29
C LYS A 129 14.52 -3.53 -8.46
N GLU A 130 15.19 -4.19 -7.51
CA GLU A 130 14.60 -5.19 -6.61
C GLU A 130 13.41 -4.59 -5.84
N LYS A 131 13.54 -3.37 -5.29
CA LYS A 131 12.42 -2.72 -4.59
C LYS A 131 11.27 -2.33 -5.53
N ILE A 132 11.55 -1.94 -6.77
CA ILE A 132 10.52 -1.71 -7.80
C ILE A 132 9.82 -3.03 -8.16
N GLU A 133 10.54 -4.14 -8.25
CA GLU A 133 9.97 -5.46 -8.53
C GLU A 133 9.11 -5.99 -7.36
N GLU A 134 9.55 -5.80 -6.11
CA GLU A 134 8.77 -6.09 -4.91
C GLU A 134 7.45 -5.30 -4.88
N VAL A 135 7.51 -3.98 -5.12
CA VAL A 135 6.32 -3.11 -5.15
C VAL A 135 5.39 -3.46 -6.32
N LYS A 136 5.93 -3.80 -7.49
CA LYS A 136 5.12 -4.30 -8.63
C LYS A 136 4.39 -5.60 -8.28
N LEU A 137 5.04 -6.52 -7.57
CA LEU A 137 4.42 -7.77 -7.13
C LEU A 137 3.31 -7.52 -6.09
N GLN A 138 3.54 -6.61 -5.13
CA GLN A 138 2.53 -6.17 -4.17
C GLN A 138 1.31 -5.55 -4.87
N GLN A 139 1.53 -4.57 -5.76
CA GLN A 139 0.46 -3.98 -6.58
C GLN A 139 -0.27 -5.02 -7.44
N TYR A 140 0.45 -6.03 -7.96
CA TYR A 140 -0.17 -7.11 -8.72
C TYR A 140 -1.13 -7.95 -7.86
N TYR A 141 -0.70 -8.35 -6.67
CA TYR A 141 -1.53 -9.08 -5.69
C TYR A 141 -2.62 -8.21 -5.05
N GLU A 142 -2.49 -6.88 -5.07
CA GLU A 142 -3.53 -5.97 -4.62
C GLU A 142 -4.72 -5.86 -5.59
N ASN A 143 -4.58 -6.28 -6.85
CA ASN A 143 -5.70 -6.27 -7.81
C ASN A 143 -6.82 -7.22 -7.38
N ASP A 144 -8.07 -6.73 -7.40
CA ASP A 144 -9.24 -7.53 -6.97
C ASP A 144 -9.44 -8.82 -7.79
N ARG A 145 -9.06 -8.80 -9.07
CA ARG A 145 -9.03 -9.98 -9.95
C ARG A 145 -8.12 -11.09 -9.36
N VAL A 146 -6.91 -10.71 -8.94
CA VAL A 146 -5.91 -11.62 -8.37
C VAL A 146 -6.33 -12.06 -6.97
N LYS A 147 -6.83 -11.15 -6.13
CA LYS A 147 -7.42 -11.49 -4.81
C LYS A 147 -8.58 -12.48 -4.92
N GLY A 148 -9.46 -12.30 -5.91
CA GLY A 148 -10.57 -13.23 -6.19
C GLY A 148 -10.06 -14.63 -6.53
N PHE A 149 -9.05 -14.71 -7.40
CA PHE A 149 -8.40 -15.96 -7.77
C PHE A 149 -7.65 -16.62 -6.59
N HIS A 150 -6.93 -15.85 -5.76
CA HIS A 150 -6.27 -16.36 -4.54
C HIS A 150 -7.28 -16.91 -3.51
N LYS A 151 -8.45 -16.29 -3.36
CA LYS A 151 -9.54 -16.84 -2.52
C LYS A 151 -10.05 -18.18 -3.06
N ALA A 152 -10.16 -18.32 -4.38
CA ALA A 152 -10.53 -19.58 -5.01
C ALA A 152 -9.44 -20.66 -4.91
N LEU A 153 -8.16 -20.26 -4.95
CA LEU A 153 -7.01 -21.14 -4.71
C LEU A 153 -7.06 -21.72 -3.29
N LEU A 154 -7.18 -20.87 -2.28
CA LEU A 154 -7.36 -21.28 -0.89
C LEU A 154 -8.56 -22.22 -0.72
N LEU A 155 -9.69 -21.93 -1.38
CA LEU A 155 -10.86 -22.82 -1.35
C LEU A 155 -10.56 -24.20 -1.98
N SER A 156 -9.79 -24.26 -3.08
CA SER A 156 -9.40 -25.53 -3.69
C SER A 156 -8.48 -26.36 -2.79
N GLU A 157 -7.58 -25.71 -2.05
CA GLU A 157 -6.71 -26.36 -1.05
C GLU A 157 -7.51 -26.87 0.16
N VAL A 158 -8.45 -26.08 0.68
CA VAL A 158 -9.38 -26.51 1.74
C VAL A 158 -10.23 -27.71 1.29
N LEU A 159 -10.66 -27.76 0.02
CA LEU A 159 -11.39 -28.91 -0.51
C LEU A 159 -10.50 -30.18 -0.63
N LYS A 160 -9.23 -30.03 -1.01
CA LYS A 160 -8.24 -31.13 -0.99
C LYS A 160 -8.07 -31.68 0.43
N GLU A 161 -7.81 -30.81 1.40
CA GLU A 161 -7.65 -31.22 2.80
C GLU A 161 -8.93 -31.90 3.32
N ARG A 162 -10.10 -31.41 2.89
CA ARG A 162 -11.38 -31.99 3.28
C ARG A 162 -11.57 -33.41 2.75
N ASP A 163 -11.18 -33.69 1.50
CA ASP A 163 -11.21 -35.04 0.95
C ASP A 163 -10.24 -35.96 1.71
N ALA A 164 -9.02 -35.51 2.00
CA ALA A 164 -8.05 -36.27 2.82
C ALA A 164 -8.56 -36.57 4.25
N GLN A 165 -9.22 -35.60 4.91
CA GLN A 165 -9.88 -35.83 6.21
C GLN A 165 -10.99 -36.88 6.10
N MET A 166 -11.76 -36.88 5.00
CA MET A 166 -12.84 -37.85 4.78
C MET A 166 -12.30 -39.26 4.54
N GLU A 167 -11.18 -39.40 3.82
CA GLU A 167 -10.47 -40.67 3.65
C GLU A 167 -9.90 -41.18 4.98
N PHE A 168 -9.21 -40.33 5.75
CA PHE A 168 -8.70 -40.67 7.08
C PHE A 168 -9.83 -41.10 8.03
N LYS A 169 -10.99 -40.42 7.99
CA LYS A 169 -12.18 -40.81 8.77
C LYS A 169 -12.76 -42.17 8.33
N LYS A 170 -12.69 -42.53 7.04
CA LYS A 170 -13.06 -43.88 6.56
C LYS A 170 -12.07 -44.93 7.09
N GLN A 171 -10.77 -44.66 7.02
CA GLN A 171 -9.74 -45.57 7.56
C GLN A 171 -9.94 -45.82 9.06
N ILE A 172 -10.16 -44.77 9.85
CA ILE A 172 -10.48 -44.88 11.29
C ILE A 172 -11.71 -45.76 11.51
N LYS A 173 -12.81 -45.53 10.78
CA LYS A 173 -14.02 -46.37 10.90
C LYS A 173 -13.74 -47.85 10.59
N ASN A 174 -12.99 -48.14 9.54
CA ASN A 174 -12.63 -49.51 9.17
C ASN A 174 -11.75 -50.17 10.24
N LEU A 175 -10.83 -49.42 10.87
CA LEU A 175 -10.00 -49.91 11.97
C LEU A 175 -10.82 -50.19 13.24
N HIS A 176 -11.81 -49.34 13.56
CA HIS A 176 -12.74 -49.62 14.66
C HIS A 176 -13.58 -50.87 14.36
N HIS A 177 -14.20 -50.94 13.18
CA HIS A 177 -15.00 -52.08 12.78
C HIS A 177 -14.21 -53.40 12.85
N SER A 178 -12.97 -53.43 12.37
CA SER A 178 -12.10 -54.61 12.44
C SER A 178 -11.69 -55.00 13.88
N LYS A 179 -11.57 -54.01 14.78
CA LYS A 179 -11.39 -54.26 16.22
C LYS A 179 -12.65 -54.82 16.88
N ASP A 180 -13.82 -54.26 16.56
CA ASP A 180 -15.10 -54.74 17.07
C ASP A 180 -15.36 -56.19 16.60
N GLU A 181 -15.09 -56.50 15.33
CA GLU A 181 -15.09 -57.86 14.78
C GLU A 181 -14.09 -58.81 15.48
N ALA A 182 -12.95 -58.31 15.97
CA ALA A 182 -12.01 -59.11 16.74
C ALA A 182 -12.55 -59.41 18.15
N ILE A 183 -13.12 -58.41 18.82
CA ILE A 183 -13.76 -58.55 20.14
C ILE A 183 -14.95 -59.51 20.06
N GLU A 184 -15.80 -59.42 19.05
CA GLU A 184 -16.90 -60.38 18.87
C GLU A 184 -16.42 -61.80 18.59
N ARG A 185 -15.33 -61.97 17.82
CA ARG A 185 -14.70 -63.30 17.65
C ARG A 185 -14.12 -63.85 18.95
N GLU A 186 -13.62 -63.01 19.86
CA GLU A 186 -13.17 -63.43 21.19
C GLU A 186 -14.34 -63.79 22.10
N ARG A 187 -15.42 -63.01 22.08
CA ARG A 187 -16.68 -63.31 22.81
C ARG A 187 -17.25 -64.65 22.39
N LEU A 188 -17.36 -64.90 21.09
CA LEU A 188 -17.85 -66.18 20.56
C LEU A 188 -16.98 -67.37 20.99
N LYS A 189 -15.64 -67.22 20.99
CA LYS A 189 -14.71 -68.24 21.52
C LYS A 189 -14.89 -68.47 23.02
N ALA A 190 -15.13 -67.41 23.80
CA ALA A 190 -15.36 -67.53 25.24
C ALA A 190 -16.66 -68.30 25.54
N VAL A 191 -17.74 -67.99 24.81
CA VAL A 191 -19.02 -68.73 24.89
C VAL A 191 -18.83 -70.21 24.50
N GLN A 192 -18.15 -70.51 23.39
CA GLN A 192 -17.85 -71.89 22.99
C GLN A 192 -17.04 -72.65 24.06
N LEU A 193 -16.06 -72.00 24.69
CA LEU A 193 -15.27 -72.60 25.78
C LEU A 193 -16.12 -72.85 27.04
N GLU A 194 -17.09 -71.98 27.32
CA GLU A 194 -18.04 -72.15 28.43
C GLU A 194 -19.06 -73.26 28.14
N GLU A 195 -19.55 -73.38 26.91
CA GLU A 195 -20.38 -74.50 26.47
C GLU A 195 -19.65 -75.84 26.59
N GLU A 196 -18.38 -75.94 26.16
CA GLU A 196 -17.57 -77.16 26.32
C GLU A 196 -17.31 -77.50 27.79
N LYS A 197 -17.10 -76.50 28.65
CA LYS A 197 -17.04 -76.69 30.11
C LYS A 197 -18.37 -77.18 30.68
N ALA A 198 -19.50 -76.63 30.22
CA ALA A 198 -20.83 -77.06 30.65
C ALA A 198 -21.13 -78.50 30.22
N LYS A 199 -20.79 -78.87 28.97
CA LYS A 199 -20.89 -80.25 28.44
C LYS A 199 -20.04 -81.22 29.26
N THR A 200 -18.76 -80.92 29.49
CA THR A 200 -17.87 -81.80 30.27
C THR A 200 -18.30 -81.92 31.74
N GLN A 201 -18.80 -80.86 32.37
CA GLN A 201 -19.42 -80.95 33.70
C GLN A 201 -20.72 -81.77 33.70
N HIS A 202 -21.55 -81.65 32.66
CA HIS A 202 -22.76 -82.46 32.51
C HIS A 202 -22.42 -83.94 32.37
N MET A 203 -21.45 -84.31 31.53
CA MET A 203 -20.99 -85.69 31.40
C MET A 203 -20.43 -86.25 32.71
N LYS A 204 -19.66 -85.47 33.48
CA LYS A 204 -19.18 -85.87 34.81
C LYS A 204 -20.32 -86.09 35.81
N ARG A 205 -21.34 -85.21 35.82
CA ARG A 205 -22.53 -85.38 36.66
C ARG A 205 -23.32 -86.64 36.28
N LEU A 206 -23.42 -86.93 34.98
CA LEU A 206 -24.08 -88.15 34.49
C LEU A 206 -23.32 -89.43 34.88
N GLN A 207 -21.98 -89.41 34.80
CA GLN A 207 -21.14 -90.51 35.30
C GLN A 207 -21.35 -90.74 36.81
N ILE A 208 -21.22 -89.69 37.63
CA ILE A 208 -21.44 -89.79 39.09
C ILE A 208 -22.84 -90.32 39.42
N ALA A 209 -23.88 -89.89 38.68
CA ALA A 209 -25.25 -90.37 38.90
C ALA A 209 -25.41 -91.86 38.55
N ASN A 210 -24.70 -92.36 37.52
CA ASN A 210 -24.67 -93.78 37.19
C ASN A 210 -23.91 -94.57 38.27
N ASP A 211 -22.74 -94.10 38.69
CA ASP A 211 -21.93 -94.73 39.74
C ASP A 211 -22.72 -94.85 41.06
N GLN A 212 -23.46 -93.79 41.43
CA GLN A 212 -24.36 -93.78 42.60
C GLN A 212 -25.53 -94.76 42.45
N LEU A 213 -26.09 -94.90 41.24
CA LEU A 213 -27.15 -95.85 40.97
C LEU A 213 -26.66 -97.31 41.04
N GLU A 214 -25.41 -97.57 40.67
CA GLU A 214 -24.76 -98.88 40.84
C GLU A 214 -24.50 -99.18 42.32
N GLN A 215 -23.98 -98.21 43.09
CA GLN A 215 -23.82 -98.35 44.55
C GLN A 215 -25.14 -98.63 45.28
N ILE A 216 -26.24 -97.98 44.89
CA ILE A 216 -27.57 -98.24 45.48
C ILE A 216 -28.01 -99.68 45.21
N LYS A 217 -27.85 -100.18 43.97
CA LYS A 217 -28.18 -101.58 43.62
C LYS A 217 -27.32 -102.59 44.38
N GLU A 218 -26.04 -102.29 44.59
CA GLU A 218 -25.14 -103.13 45.38
C GLU A 218 -25.56 -103.15 46.86
N HIS A 219 -25.89 -102.00 47.44
CA HIS A 219 -26.44 -101.92 48.80
C HIS A 219 -27.78 -102.64 48.95
N GLU A 220 -28.69 -102.53 47.98
CA GLU A 220 -29.95 -103.28 47.96
C GLU A 220 -29.69 -104.80 47.90
N HIS A 221 -28.74 -105.25 47.09
CA HIS A 221 -28.34 -106.65 47.02
C HIS A 221 -27.77 -107.14 48.35
N LEU A 222 -26.84 -106.40 48.97
CA LEU A 222 -26.27 -106.73 50.28
C LEU A 222 -27.33 -106.76 51.40
N ALA A 223 -28.26 -105.79 51.41
CA ALA A 223 -29.37 -105.78 52.36
C ALA A 223 -30.31 -106.99 52.17
N ASN A 224 -30.54 -107.42 50.93
CA ASN A 224 -31.32 -108.63 50.66
C ASN A 224 -30.62 -109.91 51.11
N VAL A 225 -29.28 -110.00 50.99
CA VAL A 225 -28.49 -111.12 51.54
C VAL A 225 -28.58 -111.14 53.07
N SER A 226 -28.34 -110.01 53.73
CA SER A 226 -28.44 -109.90 55.19
C SER A 226 -29.84 -110.27 55.72
N ARG A 227 -30.92 -109.86 55.05
CA ARG A 227 -32.30 -110.28 55.37
C ARG A 227 -32.59 -111.77 55.15
N LEU A 228 -31.75 -112.50 54.41
CA LEU A 228 -31.82 -113.97 54.30
C LEU A 228 -31.03 -114.64 55.43
N GLU A 229 -29.96 -114.01 55.91
CA GLU A 229 -29.17 -114.46 57.06
C GLU A 229 -29.95 -114.28 58.37
N GLU A 230 -30.54 -113.10 58.61
CA GLU A 230 -31.43 -112.84 59.76
C GLU A 230 -32.58 -113.86 59.88
N LYS A 231 -33.09 -114.36 58.75
CA LYS A 231 -34.14 -115.41 58.74
C LYS A 231 -33.61 -116.74 59.24
N LYS A 232 -32.41 -117.15 58.82
CA LYS A 232 -31.75 -118.38 59.30
C LYS A 232 -31.44 -118.29 60.79
N GLU A 233 -30.84 -117.19 61.23
CA GLU A 233 -30.57 -116.96 62.66
C GLU A 233 -31.86 -117.01 63.50
N ARG A 234 -32.96 -116.46 62.99
CA ARG A 234 -34.27 -116.52 63.65
C ARG A 234 -34.85 -117.93 63.71
N GLU A 235 -34.56 -118.79 62.73
CA GLU A 235 -34.93 -120.22 62.73
C GLU A 235 -34.08 -120.99 63.76
N ASP A 236 -32.78 -120.73 63.82
CA ASP A 236 -31.84 -121.33 64.79
C ASP A 236 -32.19 -120.93 66.25
N ILE A 237 -32.51 -119.65 66.51
CA ILE A 237 -32.97 -119.18 67.83
C ILE A 237 -34.28 -119.87 68.24
N GLN A 238 -35.20 -120.12 67.31
CA GLN A 238 -36.42 -120.87 67.59
C GLN A 238 -36.15 -122.35 67.91
N ALA A 239 -35.16 -122.98 67.26
CA ALA A 239 -34.73 -124.32 67.60
C ALA A 239 -34.12 -124.38 69.01
N LEU A 240 -33.22 -123.44 69.34
CA LEU A 240 -32.58 -123.34 70.65
C LEU A 240 -33.60 -123.09 71.78
N THR A 241 -34.60 -122.23 71.54
CA THR A 241 -35.65 -121.93 72.52
C THR A 241 -36.47 -123.16 72.90
N LYS A 242 -36.78 -124.04 71.92
CA LYS A 242 -37.49 -125.30 72.17
C LYS A 242 -36.64 -126.27 73.01
N LEU A 243 -35.33 -126.29 72.78
CA LEU A 243 -34.40 -127.14 73.52
C LEU A 243 -34.31 -126.72 75.00
N TYR A 244 -34.22 -125.41 75.26
CA TYR A 244 -34.24 -124.84 76.61
C TYR A 244 -35.55 -125.13 77.37
N GLN A 245 -36.70 -125.12 76.69
CA GLN A 245 -37.99 -125.45 77.32
C GLN A 245 -38.06 -126.89 77.85
N LEU A 246 -37.38 -127.84 77.19
CA LEU A 246 -37.28 -129.23 77.66
C LEU A 246 -36.40 -129.32 78.92
N GLU A 247 -35.23 -128.69 78.90
CA GLU A 247 -34.31 -128.64 80.06
C GLU A 247 -34.97 -128.02 81.31
N MET A 248 -35.83 -127.01 81.12
CA MET A 248 -36.60 -126.40 82.22
C MET A 248 -37.64 -127.34 82.83
N GLN A 249 -38.25 -128.24 82.05
CA GLN A 249 -39.19 -129.25 82.56
C GLN A 249 -38.49 -130.30 83.43
N GLU A 250 -37.26 -130.67 83.08
CA GLU A 250 -36.44 -131.58 83.89
C GLU A 250 -36.04 -130.95 85.23
N LYS A 251 -35.64 -129.66 85.23
CA LYS A 251 -35.33 -128.93 86.47
C LYS A 251 -36.55 -128.78 87.39
N GLU A 252 -37.75 -128.59 86.86
CA GLU A 252 -38.97 -128.48 87.68
C GLU A 252 -39.33 -129.79 88.39
N GLN A 253 -39.06 -130.95 87.76
CA GLN A 253 -39.19 -132.27 88.40
C GLN A 253 -38.26 -132.41 89.62
N GLU A 254 -37.08 -131.81 89.57
CA GLU A 254 -36.08 -131.88 90.63
C GLU A 254 -36.41 -130.93 91.80
N GLU A 255 -36.81 -129.68 91.52
CA GLU A 255 -37.24 -128.73 92.56
C GLU A 255 -38.39 -129.23 93.43
N ARG A 256 -39.33 -130.01 92.83
CA ARG A 256 -40.47 -130.59 93.56
C ARG A 256 -40.00 -131.55 94.65
N LYS A 257 -38.88 -132.26 94.46
CA LYS A 257 -38.26 -133.14 95.47
C LYS A 257 -37.65 -132.34 96.62
N ASP A 258 -37.12 -131.15 96.36
CA ASP A 258 -36.47 -130.29 97.36
C ASP A 258 -37.42 -129.40 98.17
N LYS A 259 -38.54 -128.97 97.59
CA LYS A 259 -39.57 -128.21 98.32
C LYS A 259 -40.15 -129.01 99.51
N ILE A 260 -40.18 -130.34 99.41
CA ILE A 260 -40.59 -131.24 100.50
C ILE A 260 -39.62 -131.14 101.69
N LYS A 261 -38.31 -131.01 101.43
CA LYS A 261 -37.26 -130.89 102.47
C LYS A 261 -37.33 -129.52 103.17
N ARG A 262 -37.44 -128.41 102.43
CA ARG A 262 -37.41 -127.05 103.00
C ARG A 262 -38.58 -126.75 103.95
N ARG A 263 -39.75 -127.35 103.72
CA ARG A 263 -40.93 -127.16 104.59
C ARG A 263 -40.67 -127.62 106.02
N GLN A 264 -39.79 -128.60 106.23
CA GLN A 264 -39.43 -129.09 107.57
C GLN A 264 -38.56 -128.10 108.37
N ALA A 265 -37.91 -127.12 107.71
CA ALA A 265 -36.97 -126.19 108.36
C ALA A 265 -37.58 -124.82 108.73
N HIS A 266 -38.51 -124.28 107.92
CA HIS A 266 -38.98 -122.89 108.10
C HIS A 266 -39.80 -122.67 109.40
N LEU A 267 -40.44 -123.71 109.94
CA LEU A 267 -41.21 -123.65 111.19
C LEU A 267 -40.38 -123.22 112.43
N ALA A 268 -39.06 -123.09 112.31
CA ALA A 268 -38.16 -122.70 113.40
C ALA A 268 -37.83 -121.19 113.51
N TYR A 269 -38.19 -120.32 112.54
CA TYR A 269 -37.61 -118.96 112.43
C TYR A 269 -38.49 -117.77 112.84
N VAL A 270 -39.81 -117.87 112.87
CA VAL A 270 -40.74 -116.70 112.75
C VAL A 270 -40.90 -115.85 114.04
N ALA A 271 -39.98 -115.90 115.00
CA ALA A 271 -40.21 -115.37 116.37
C ALA A 271 -39.91 -113.87 116.60
N ASP A 272 -39.46 -113.08 115.61
CA ASP A 272 -38.59 -111.91 115.84
C ASP A 272 -39.16 -110.46 115.70
N GLN A 273 -39.27 -109.89 114.48
CA GLN A 273 -38.72 -108.52 114.24
C GLN A 273 -39.70 -107.41 113.77
N VAL A 274 -39.61 -106.19 114.36
CA VAL A 274 -40.33 -104.93 114.00
C VAL A 274 -39.49 -103.68 114.39
N THR A 275 -39.80 -102.45 113.91
CA THR A 275 -39.85 -101.15 114.69
C THR A 275 -39.79 -99.82 113.87
N LEU A 276 -38.71 -99.03 113.92
CA LEU A 276 -38.77 -97.55 114.13
C LEU A 276 -38.26 -96.64 112.96
N LYS A 277 -39.08 -95.72 112.40
CA LYS A 277 -38.66 -94.59 111.49
C LYS A 277 -39.65 -93.39 111.42
N ALA A 278 -39.21 -92.12 111.61
CA ALA A 278 -39.88 -90.85 111.15
C ALA A 278 -39.06 -89.56 111.52
N ILE A 279 -39.03 -88.49 110.69
CA ILE A 279 -38.53 -87.11 111.08
C ILE A 279 -39.21 -85.87 110.39
N GLU A 280 -38.58 -85.19 109.39
CA GLU A 280 -38.52 -83.69 109.28
C GLU A 280 -39.05 -83.01 107.97
N LYS A 281 -39.32 -81.66 107.97
CA LYS A 281 -39.51 -80.80 106.76
C LYS A 281 -39.56 -79.25 107.01
N GLN A 282 -39.69 -78.45 105.91
CA GLN A 282 -39.94 -76.98 105.76
C GLN A 282 -38.72 -76.02 105.84
N LYS A 283 -38.61 -74.93 105.00
CA LYS A 283 -37.65 -73.81 105.28
C LYS A 283 -37.56 -72.42 104.53
N GLN A 284 -37.85 -72.18 103.23
CA GLN A 284 -37.01 -71.22 102.43
C GLN A 284 -37.66 -70.45 101.24
N GLU A 285 -38.10 -69.20 101.42
CA GLU A 285 -38.76 -68.36 100.38
C GLU A 285 -38.51 -66.81 100.54
N GLU A 286 -38.27 -65.97 99.49
CA GLU A 286 -38.01 -64.49 99.66
C GLU A 286 -38.33 -63.44 98.51
N GLU A 287 -37.50 -63.29 97.45
CA GLU A 287 -36.83 -62.02 96.98
C GLU A 287 -37.55 -60.69 96.51
N ASP A 288 -37.55 -60.31 95.20
CA ASP A 288 -37.29 -58.91 94.69
C ASP A 288 -38.34 -58.25 93.72
N GLU A 289 -38.11 -56.99 93.29
CA GLU A 289 -38.93 -56.13 92.39
C GLU A 289 -38.13 -55.18 91.44
N ARG A 290 -36.92 -54.73 91.79
CA ARG A 290 -36.62 -53.30 92.11
C ARG A 290 -36.05 -52.42 90.97
N VAL A 291 -36.66 -52.40 89.76
CA VAL A 291 -35.95 -52.05 88.49
C VAL A 291 -36.50 -50.90 87.58
N ARG A 292 -37.35 -49.94 88.03
CA ARG A 292 -38.26 -49.18 87.10
C ARG A 292 -38.12 -47.62 87.06
N THR A 293 -37.47 -46.98 86.05
CA THR A 293 -37.19 -45.50 86.04
C THR A 293 -37.13 -44.65 84.69
N HIS A 294 -35.94 -44.44 84.09
CA HIS A 294 -35.36 -43.15 83.55
C HIS A 294 -35.79 -42.49 82.19
N PHE A 295 -36.84 -42.89 81.46
CA PHE A 295 -36.90 -42.67 79.99
C PHE A 295 -37.36 -41.29 79.42
N ARG A 296 -38.03 -40.39 80.16
CA ARG A 296 -38.92 -39.36 79.54
C ARG A 296 -38.35 -37.99 79.11
N ALA A 297 -37.06 -37.69 79.25
CA ALA A 297 -36.58 -36.29 79.20
C ALA A 297 -36.10 -35.70 77.84
N LYS A 298 -35.98 -36.48 76.75
CA LYS A 298 -35.08 -36.11 75.62
C LYS A 298 -35.73 -35.48 74.36
N GLN A 299 -37.05 -35.25 74.30
CA GLN A 299 -37.75 -35.02 73.02
C GLN A 299 -38.14 -33.55 72.68
N ALA A 300 -37.78 -32.57 73.51
CA ALA A 300 -38.40 -31.22 73.44
C ALA A 300 -37.64 -30.13 72.63
N MET A 301 -36.42 -30.38 72.13
CA MET A 301 -35.51 -29.28 71.70
C MET A 301 -35.48 -28.90 70.21
N ASP A 302 -36.01 -29.72 69.28
CA ASP A 302 -35.70 -29.54 67.84
C ASP A 302 -36.65 -28.64 67.01
N LYS A 303 -37.64 -27.97 67.62
CA LYS A 303 -38.71 -27.27 66.87
C LYS A 303 -38.51 -25.77 66.58
N LEU A 304 -37.34 -25.18 66.89
CA LEU A 304 -37.14 -23.72 66.89
C LEU A 304 -36.27 -23.12 65.75
N LYS A 305 -35.86 -23.90 64.74
CA LYS A 305 -34.84 -23.47 63.74
C LYS A 305 -35.32 -23.15 62.30
N LYS A 306 -36.63 -23.14 61.99
CA LYS A 306 -37.12 -23.12 60.58
C LYS A 306 -38.00 -21.92 60.15
N VAL A 307 -37.96 -20.78 60.83
CA VAL A 307 -38.89 -19.64 60.58
C VAL A 307 -38.15 -18.30 60.35
N LYS A 308 -36.98 -18.28 59.69
CA LYS A 308 -36.17 -17.04 59.59
C LYS A 308 -35.44 -16.77 58.25
N GLU A 309 -35.80 -17.46 57.17
CA GLU A 309 -35.11 -17.33 55.87
C GLU A 309 -35.97 -16.74 54.73
N GLU A 310 -37.24 -16.37 54.98
CA GLU A 310 -38.19 -15.96 53.92
C GLU A 310 -38.31 -14.45 53.64
N GLU A 311 -37.65 -13.55 54.39
CA GLU A 311 -37.90 -12.08 54.29
C GLU A 311 -36.91 -11.25 53.45
N LEU A 312 -35.79 -11.81 52.96
CA LEU A 312 -34.65 -10.99 52.49
C LEU A 312 -34.53 -10.78 50.96
N HIS A 313 -35.44 -11.33 50.15
CA HIS A 313 -35.27 -11.37 48.68
C HIS A 313 -36.19 -10.46 47.84
N ARG A 314 -36.96 -9.55 48.45
CA ARG A 314 -38.05 -8.81 47.76
C ARG A 314 -37.92 -7.28 47.76
N LEU A 315 -36.71 -6.71 47.84
CA LEU A 315 -36.54 -5.27 48.14
C LEU A 315 -35.38 -4.54 47.40
N MET A 316 -34.91 -5.00 46.22
CA MET A 316 -33.75 -4.37 45.53
C MET A 316 -33.94 -3.83 44.10
N GLU A 317 -35.08 -3.98 43.42
CA GLU A 317 -35.17 -3.69 41.96
C GLU A 317 -36.20 -2.62 41.51
N GLU A 318 -36.77 -1.80 42.40
CA GLU A 318 -37.78 -0.77 42.02
C GLU A 318 -37.34 0.71 42.16
N GLN A 319 -36.03 1.01 42.16
CA GLN A 319 -35.52 2.38 42.42
C GLN A 319 -34.59 3.03 41.37
N ARG A 320 -34.50 2.55 40.11
CA ARG A 320 -33.49 3.08 39.16
C ARG A 320 -33.89 3.85 37.90
N GLU A 321 -35.10 3.74 37.34
CA GLU A 321 -35.37 4.36 36.02
C GLU A 321 -36.66 5.20 35.92
N ARG A 322 -36.71 6.33 36.65
CA ARG A 322 -37.76 7.38 36.50
C ARG A 322 -37.23 8.83 36.41
N ILE A 323 -35.93 9.06 36.25
CA ILE A 323 -35.31 10.41 36.39
C ILE A 323 -34.60 10.93 35.12
N THR A 324 -34.32 10.11 34.12
CA THR A 324 -33.60 10.48 32.88
C THR A 324 -34.48 11.14 31.80
N ASN A 325 -35.52 11.90 32.18
CA ASN A 325 -36.60 12.27 31.24
C ASN A 325 -37.09 13.74 31.33
N ARG A 326 -36.28 14.71 31.82
CA ARG A 326 -36.73 16.13 31.93
C ARG A 326 -35.70 17.27 31.92
N LEU A 327 -34.55 17.05 31.28
CA LEU A 327 -33.48 18.02 30.95
C LEU A 327 -32.90 17.50 29.61
N LEU A 328 -32.59 18.23 28.53
CA LEU A 328 -32.31 19.65 28.28
C LEU A 328 -32.51 19.96 26.77
N ALA A 329 -33.73 20.26 26.30
CA ALA A 329 -33.93 20.72 24.90
C ALA A 329 -35.10 21.71 24.72
N ARG A 330 -35.69 22.21 25.81
CA ARG A 330 -36.75 23.23 25.79
C ARG A 330 -36.18 24.59 26.23
N MET A 331 -35.08 24.99 25.59
CA MET A 331 -34.18 26.07 26.05
C MET A 331 -33.64 26.94 24.90
N LYS A 332 -34.54 27.66 24.20
CA LYS A 332 -34.37 29.04 23.66
C LYS A 332 -35.61 29.52 22.88
N LYS A 333 -35.92 30.82 22.96
CA LYS A 333 -37.14 31.49 22.44
C LYS A 333 -36.93 33.03 22.28
N LYS A 334 -37.71 33.71 21.39
CA LYS A 334 -37.77 35.17 21.00
C LYS A 334 -36.88 35.64 19.82
N THR A 335 -36.96 36.93 19.45
CA THR A 335 -36.92 37.48 18.04
C THR A 335 -36.32 38.93 17.90
N ASP A 336 -36.87 39.81 17.03
CA ASP A 336 -36.87 41.32 17.03
C ASP A 336 -35.81 42.05 16.14
N ASP A 337 -35.93 43.28 15.58
CA ASP A 337 -37.00 44.25 15.15
C ASP A 337 -36.33 45.35 14.19
N GLU A 338 -37.01 46.43 13.68
CA GLU A 338 -36.48 47.47 12.71
C GLU A 338 -36.74 49.00 13.04
N ASP A 339 -36.28 49.97 12.20
CA ASP A 339 -36.12 51.46 12.39
C ASP A 339 -37.02 52.43 11.54
N GLU A 340 -37.03 53.77 11.82
CA GLU A 340 -37.79 54.84 11.10
C GLU A 340 -37.09 56.23 10.85
N ARG A 341 -37.56 57.00 9.82
CA ARG A 341 -37.74 58.50 9.72
C ARG A 341 -36.65 59.48 9.14
N ILE A 342 -37.03 60.39 8.19
CA ILE A 342 -36.54 61.80 7.91
C ILE A 342 -37.25 62.45 6.67
N ALA A 343 -37.75 63.71 6.73
CA ALA A 343 -38.06 64.63 5.56
C ALA A 343 -38.64 66.04 5.93
N ARG A 344 -38.21 67.13 5.20
CA ARG A 344 -38.84 68.49 4.87
C ARG A 344 -38.01 69.77 5.21
N GLU A 345 -37.91 70.76 4.29
CA GLU A 345 -37.94 72.26 4.47
C GLU A 345 -37.45 73.13 3.24
N ILE A 346 -37.72 74.48 3.26
CA ILE A 346 -37.13 75.66 2.52
C ILE A 346 -37.97 76.41 1.43
N ALA A 347 -38.16 77.74 1.58
CA ALA A 347 -38.49 78.77 0.55
C ALA A 347 -38.35 80.23 1.09
N GLU A 348 -37.79 81.22 0.33
CA GLU A 348 -37.94 82.72 0.43
C GLU A 348 -36.93 83.54 -0.46
N ALA A 349 -37.30 84.77 -0.93
CA ALA A 349 -36.48 85.96 -1.34
C ALA A 349 -36.64 86.60 -2.78
N GLU A 350 -37.09 87.89 -2.90
CA GLU A 350 -36.90 88.83 -4.05
C GLU A 350 -37.47 90.27 -3.83
N GLU A 351 -36.77 91.37 -4.20
CA GLU A 351 -37.24 92.73 -4.68
C GLU A 351 -36.18 93.88 -4.57
N GLU A 352 -36.33 95.00 -5.33
CA GLU A 352 -35.60 96.32 -5.40
C GLU A 352 -34.68 96.64 -6.64
N ARG A 353 -34.97 97.74 -7.41
CA ARG A 353 -34.04 98.58 -8.25
C ARG A 353 -34.74 99.58 -9.22
N ALA A 354 -34.57 100.92 -9.12
CA ALA A 354 -34.81 101.91 -10.23
C ALA A 354 -34.45 103.40 -9.93
N ARG A 355 -34.17 104.21 -10.99
CA ARG A 355 -34.22 105.71 -11.19
C ARG A 355 -32.87 106.46 -11.38
N GLU A 356 -32.63 107.08 -12.56
CA GLU A 356 -31.58 108.11 -12.84
C GLU A 356 -31.68 108.71 -14.29
N LEU A 357 -30.78 109.69 -14.68
CA LEU A 357 -30.44 110.23 -16.06
C LEU A 357 -31.12 111.52 -16.61
N LYS A 358 -30.36 112.62 -16.96
CA LYS A 358 -30.76 113.58 -18.05
C LYS A 358 -29.79 114.65 -18.68
N ALA A 359 -28.82 115.27 -18.01
CA ALA A 359 -28.22 116.55 -18.50
C ALA A 359 -26.97 116.43 -19.42
N LYS A 360 -27.08 116.51 -20.77
CA LYS A 360 -25.96 116.12 -21.68
C LYS A 360 -25.68 116.90 -23.00
N GLU A 361 -26.43 117.92 -23.44
CA GLU A 361 -26.52 118.19 -24.89
C GLU A 361 -25.60 119.28 -25.53
N GLU A 362 -25.22 120.38 -24.87
CA GLU A 362 -24.67 121.55 -25.60
C GLU A 362 -23.18 121.51 -26.02
N LYS A 363 -22.39 120.52 -25.57
CA LYS A 363 -21.00 120.32 -26.05
C LYS A 363 -20.92 120.03 -27.57
N LEU A 364 -22.05 119.78 -28.23
CA LEU A 364 -22.15 119.16 -29.54
C LEU A 364 -21.55 119.94 -30.72
N GLN A 365 -21.71 121.27 -30.79
CA GLN A 365 -21.63 121.97 -32.08
C GLN A 365 -20.22 122.35 -32.55
N ALA A 366 -19.33 122.82 -31.67
CA ALA A 366 -17.98 123.21 -32.07
C ALA A 366 -17.16 121.98 -32.53
N ASP A 367 -17.40 120.84 -31.89
CA ASP A 367 -16.86 119.53 -32.28
C ASP A 367 -17.16 119.22 -33.76
N LEU A 368 -18.35 119.56 -34.29
CA LEU A 368 -18.82 119.15 -35.63
C LEU A 368 -17.91 119.56 -36.81
N LYS A 369 -17.18 120.68 -36.71
CA LYS A 369 -16.33 121.16 -37.83
C LYS A 369 -14.92 120.54 -37.81
N SER A 370 -14.30 120.44 -36.64
CA SER A 370 -13.09 119.63 -36.46
C SER A 370 -13.35 118.17 -36.87
N ILE A 371 -14.52 117.65 -36.46
CA ILE A 371 -15.05 116.37 -36.91
C ILE A 371 -15.17 116.27 -38.44
N ALA A 372 -15.42 117.35 -39.20
CA ALA A 372 -15.64 117.28 -40.65
C ALA A 372 -14.34 117.05 -41.46
N GLU A 373 -13.25 117.75 -41.14
CA GLU A 373 -11.96 117.55 -41.81
C GLU A 373 -11.30 116.26 -41.32
N HIS A 374 -11.40 115.98 -40.01
CA HIS A 374 -11.08 114.68 -39.45
C HIS A 374 -11.85 113.56 -40.15
N ARG A 375 -13.17 113.72 -40.42
CA ARG A 375 -13.97 112.75 -41.18
C ARG A 375 -13.39 112.49 -42.57
N ILE A 376 -12.93 113.50 -43.32
CA ILE A 376 -12.40 113.28 -44.69
C ILE A 376 -11.09 112.49 -44.65
N ASN A 377 -10.15 112.83 -43.74
CA ASN A 377 -8.91 112.06 -43.59
C ASN A 377 -9.17 110.67 -42.99
N VAL A 378 -10.12 110.55 -42.06
CA VAL A 378 -10.60 109.25 -41.56
C VAL A 378 -11.23 108.43 -42.67
N ILE A 379 -12.00 109.01 -43.60
CA ILE A 379 -12.55 108.29 -44.75
C ILE A 379 -11.43 107.72 -45.62
N LYS A 380 -10.41 108.51 -45.98
CA LYS A 380 -9.27 108.01 -46.76
C LYS A 380 -8.46 106.93 -46.04
N MET A 381 -8.10 107.17 -44.78
CA MET A 381 -7.41 106.18 -43.95
C MET A 381 -8.27 104.91 -43.72
N LYS A 382 -9.60 105.04 -43.68
CA LYS A 382 -10.56 103.93 -43.59
C LYS A 382 -10.68 103.19 -44.92
N GLU A 383 -10.65 103.86 -46.07
CA GLU A 383 -10.62 103.19 -47.38
C GLU A 383 -9.33 102.41 -47.61
N GLU A 384 -8.18 102.94 -47.17
CA GLU A 384 -6.90 102.23 -47.22
C GLU A 384 -6.85 101.06 -46.23
N LYS A 385 -7.34 101.25 -45.00
CA LYS A 385 -7.52 100.16 -44.03
C LYS A 385 -8.51 99.11 -44.54
N GLU A 386 -9.66 99.48 -45.08
CA GLU A 386 -10.62 98.53 -45.65
C GLU A 386 -10.02 97.73 -46.83
N LYS A 387 -9.12 98.33 -47.62
CA LYS A 387 -8.37 97.58 -48.65
C LYS A 387 -7.36 96.62 -48.03
N GLN A 388 -6.65 97.02 -46.97
CA GLN A 388 -5.75 96.13 -46.22
C GLN A 388 -6.51 95.00 -45.53
N GLU A 389 -7.58 95.31 -44.79
CA GLU A 389 -8.50 94.38 -44.13
C GLU A 389 -9.17 93.41 -45.12
N ARG A 390 -9.50 93.84 -46.34
CA ARG A 390 -9.99 92.93 -47.40
C ARG A 390 -8.89 91.99 -47.89
N LEU A 391 -7.67 92.48 -48.11
CA LEU A 391 -6.53 91.64 -48.52
C LEU A 391 -6.08 90.68 -47.41
N GLU A 392 -6.16 91.10 -46.16
CA GLU A 392 -5.91 90.26 -44.97
C GLU A 392 -7.04 89.26 -44.77
N GLY A 393 -8.29 89.67 -44.90
CA GLY A 393 -9.46 88.79 -44.89
C GLY A 393 -9.43 87.73 -46.00
N GLU A 394 -8.97 88.08 -47.21
CA GLU A 394 -8.73 87.11 -48.28
C GLU A 394 -7.59 86.13 -47.95
N LYS A 395 -6.51 86.58 -47.30
CA LYS A 395 -5.42 85.69 -46.85
C LYS A 395 -5.92 84.74 -45.76
N ILE A 396 -6.59 85.27 -44.74
CA ILE A 396 -7.20 84.49 -43.66
C ILE A 396 -8.20 83.48 -44.20
N LEU A 397 -9.00 83.84 -45.22
CA LEU A 397 -9.93 82.91 -45.87
C LEU A 397 -9.19 81.79 -46.60
N ARG A 398 -8.09 82.08 -47.31
CA ARG A 398 -7.26 81.05 -47.96
C ARG A 398 -6.60 80.13 -46.93
N GLU A 399 -6.02 80.71 -45.87
CA GLU A 399 -5.44 79.98 -44.73
C GLU A 399 -6.49 79.09 -44.04
N LEU A 400 -7.73 79.55 -43.88
CA LEU A 400 -8.82 78.77 -43.30
C LEU A 400 -9.28 77.62 -44.23
N ILE A 401 -9.34 77.85 -45.54
CA ILE A 401 -9.65 76.80 -46.53
C ILE A 401 -8.54 75.74 -46.57
N GLU A 402 -7.27 76.15 -46.51
CA GLU A 402 -6.12 75.25 -46.43
C GLU A 402 -6.11 74.47 -45.11
N ALA A 403 -6.40 75.13 -43.98
CA ALA A 403 -6.52 74.48 -42.67
C ALA A 403 -7.67 73.47 -42.61
N ASP A 404 -8.85 73.80 -43.13
CA ASP A 404 -9.99 72.86 -43.20
C ASP A 404 -9.67 71.67 -44.13
N ARG A 405 -9.02 71.92 -45.27
CA ARG A 405 -8.54 70.84 -46.15
C ARG A 405 -7.57 69.91 -45.42
N ILE A 406 -6.57 70.45 -44.73
CA ILE A 406 -5.60 69.67 -43.94
C ILE A 406 -6.33 68.89 -42.84
N TYR A 407 -7.30 69.50 -42.15
CA TYR A 407 -8.12 68.85 -41.14
C TYR A 407 -8.94 67.67 -41.72
N GLN A 408 -9.57 67.85 -42.89
CA GLN A 408 -10.29 66.78 -43.58
C GLN A 408 -9.35 65.63 -44.03
N GLU A 409 -8.14 65.96 -44.50
CA GLU A 409 -7.12 64.96 -44.85
C GLU A 409 -6.67 64.19 -43.60
N LEU A 410 -6.39 64.87 -42.48
CA LEU A 410 -6.05 64.24 -41.19
C LEU A 410 -7.18 63.36 -40.62
N GLU A 411 -8.44 63.78 -40.75
CA GLU A 411 -9.59 62.97 -40.32
C GLU A 411 -9.79 61.73 -41.21
N LYS A 412 -9.54 61.82 -42.52
CA LYS A 412 -9.51 60.64 -43.41
C LYS A 412 -8.38 59.68 -43.01
N ASP A 413 -7.19 60.21 -42.76
CA ASP A 413 -6.01 59.45 -42.32
C ASP A 413 -6.26 58.73 -40.99
N LYS A 414 -6.84 59.42 -40.01
CA LYS A 414 -7.24 58.88 -38.71
C LYS A 414 -8.28 57.77 -38.85
N LYS A 415 -9.32 57.97 -39.67
CA LYS A 415 -10.32 56.94 -39.98
C LYS A 415 -9.69 55.72 -40.66
N HIS A 416 -8.78 55.92 -41.61
CA HIS A 416 -8.05 54.85 -42.28
C HIS A 416 -7.14 54.07 -41.32
N ARG A 417 -6.35 54.76 -40.48
CA ARG A 417 -5.50 54.14 -39.44
C ARG A 417 -6.33 53.32 -38.46
N ASN A 418 -7.47 53.84 -38.00
CA ASN A 418 -8.38 53.11 -37.12
C ASN A 418 -8.97 51.87 -37.81
N HIS A 419 -9.36 51.97 -39.09
CA HIS A 419 -9.83 50.82 -39.87
C HIS A 419 -8.73 49.74 -40.01
N CYS A 420 -7.50 50.12 -40.37
CA CYS A 420 -6.38 49.19 -40.45
C CYS A 420 -6.00 48.57 -39.11
N ALA A 421 -6.12 49.32 -38.00
CA ALA A 421 -5.92 48.78 -36.66
C ALA A 421 -7.00 47.75 -36.27
N ASN A 422 -8.26 48.04 -36.59
CA ASN A 422 -9.38 47.12 -36.38
C ASN A 422 -9.27 45.85 -37.24
N LEU A 423 -8.80 45.98 -38.50
CA LEU A 423 -8.54 44.84 -39.37
C LEU A 423 -7.46 43.91 -38.77
N LYS A 424 -6.33 44.49 -38.31
CA LYS A 424 -5.27 43.73 -37.62
C LYS A 424 -5.77 43.07 -36.33
N LEU A 425 -6.61 43.76 -35.57
CA LEU A 425 -7.23 43.18 -34.37
C LEU A 425 -8.12 41.98 -34.74
N GLN A 426 -8.94 42.11 -35.78
CA GLN A 426 -9.75 41.01 -36.31
C GLN A 426 -8.89 39.82 -36.78
N GLU A 427 -7.80 40.07 -37.52
CA GLU A 427 -6.83 39.03 -37.90
C GLU A 427 -6.24 38.32 -36.68
N THR A 428 -5.84 39.05 -35.63
CA THR A 428 -5.33 38.43 -34.40
C THR A 428 -6.39 37.61 -33.66
N HIS A 429 -7.66 38.05 -33.64
CA HIS A 429 -8.75 37.27 -33.06
C HIS A 429 -9.07 36.02 -33.86
N VAL A 430 -9.09 36.08 -35.20
CA VAL A 430 -9.24 34.91 -36.06
C VAL A 430 -8.11 33.91 -35.82
N MET A 431 -6.86 34.38 -35.69
CA MET A 431 -5.71 33.54 -35.36
C MET A 431 -5.85 32.90 -33.97
N GLN A 432 -6.29 33.65 -32.95
CA GLN A 432 -6.55 33.11 -31.60
C GLN A 432 -7.68 32.07 -31.59
N ILE A 433 -8.74 32.27 -32.38
CA ILE A 433 -9.82 31.29 -32.54
C ILE A 433 -9.28 30.02 -33.20
N ALA A 434 -8.53 30.14 -34.29
CA ALA A 434 -7.92 28.99 -34.97
C ALA A 434 -6.96 28.22 -34.06
N GLU A 435 -6.12 28.92 -33.29
CA GLU A 435 -5.21 28.33 -32.32
C GLU A 435 -5.97 27.60 -31.19
N LYS A 436 -7.07 28.18 -30.69
CA LYS A 436 -7.94 27.54 -29.69
C LYS A 436 -8.59 26.28 -30.24
N MET A 437 -9.13 26.32 -31.46
CA MET A 437 -9.72 25.14 -32.11
C MET A 437 -8.69 24.03 -32.32
N ALA A 438 -7.49 24.36 -32.80
CA ALA A 438 -6.40 23.40 -32.98
C ALA A 438 -5.93 22.78 -31.64
N ARG A 439 -5.91 23.57 -30.55
CA ARG A 439 -5.65 23.05 -29.19
C ARG A 439 -6.75 22.10 -28.73
N GLU A 440 -8.03 22.48 -28.85
CA GLU A 440 -9.16 21.61 -28.49
C GLU A 440 -9.18 20.30 -29.30
N GLU A 441 -8.80 20.33 -30.59
CA GLU A 441 -8.66 19.13 -31.40
C GLU A 441 -7.49 18.25 -30.94
N SER A 442 -6.34 18.83 -30.61
CA SER A 442 -5.19 18.09 -30.07
C SER A 442 -5.49 17.48 -28.70
N GLU A 443 -6.19 18.20 -27.82
CA GLU A 443 -6.65 17.70 -26.52
C GLU A 443 -7.61 16.51 -26.70
N LYS A 444 -8.61 16.62 -27.59
CA LYS A 444 -9.51 15.50 -27.93
C LYS A 444 -8.74 14.30 -28.50
N GLN A 445 -7.73 14.52 -29.34
CA GLN A 445 -6.89 13.45 -29.86
C GLN A 445 -6.12 12.76 -28.72
N GLN A 446 -5.44 13.52 -27.86
CA GLN A 446 -4.72 13.03 -26.69
C GLN A 446 -5.62 12.24 -25.73
N ASP A 447 -6.84 12.72 -25.47
CA ASP A 447 -7.82 11.98 -24.66
C ASP A 447 -8.21 10.64 -25.30
N THR A 448 -8.47 10.60 -26.62
CA THR A 448 -8.77 9.32 -27.29
C THR A 448 -7.56 8.38 -27.32
N GLU A 449 -6.35 8.90 -27.43
CA GLU A 449 -5.12 8.11 -27.35
C GLU A 449 -4.89 7.57 -25.94
N TYR A 450 -5.13 8.39 -24.91
CA TYR A 450 -5.05 7.98 -23.50
C TYR A 450 -6.06 6.87 -23.17
N VAL A 451 -7.30 6.98 -23.67
CA VAL A 451 -8.31 5.90 -23.54
C VAL A 451 -7.84 4.62 -24.22
N LYS A 452 -7.36 4.68 -25.48
CA LYS A 452 -6.80 3.52 -26.19
C LYS A 452 -5.61 2.90 -25.45
N GLN A 453 -4.69 3.71 -24.91
CA GLN A 453 -3.55 3.24 -24.12
C GLN A 453 -4.02 2.54 -22.84
N LYS A 454 -5.01 3.10 -22.13
CA LYS A 454 -5.60 2.51 -20.93
C LYS A 454 -6.26 1.16 -21.23
N GLU A 455 -6.99 1.04 -22.34
CA GLU A 455 -7.58 -0.21 -22.82
C GLU A 455 -6.49 -1.26 -23.15
N LEU A 456 -5.45 -0.87 -23.90
CA LEU A 456 -4.30 -1.75 -24.19
C LEU A 456 -3.61 -2.24 -22.91
N ILE A 457 -3.38 -1.35 -21.94
CA ILE A 457 -2.80 -1.72 -20.63
C ILE A 457 -3.72 -2.69 -19.87
N ALA A 458 -5.04 -2.50 -19.91
CA ALA A 458 -5.99 -3.42 -19.30
C ALA A 458 -5.97 -4.80 -19.98
N LEU A 459 -5.89 -4.85 -21.31
CA LEU A 459 -5.76 -6.10 -22.08
C LEU A 459 -4.45 -6.83 -21.75
N TYR A 460 -3.31 -6.14 -21.68
CA TYR A 460 -2.04 -6.76 -21.29
C TYR A 460 -2.08 -7.31 -19.86
N LYS A 461 -2.66 -6.56 -18.90
CA LYS A 461 -2.84 -7.02 -17.52
C LYS A 461 -3.74 -8.26 -17.41
N GLU A 462 -4.83 -8.32 -18.18
CA GLU A 462 -5.67 -9.52 -18.21
C GLU A 462 -4.93 -10.71 -18.86
N GLN A 463 -4.14 -10.50 -19.92
CA GLN A 463 -3.30 -11.55 -20.49
C GLN A 463 -2.23 -12.06 -19.50
N GLU A 464 -1.62 -11.18 -18.72
CA GLU A 464 -0.70 -11.55 -17.64
C GLU A 464 -1.42 -12.35 -16.54
N PHE A 465 -2.61 -11.91 -16.12
CA PHE A 465 -3.47 -12.64 -15.19
C PHE A 465 -3.84 -14.04 -15.70
N GLN A 466 -4.31 -14.16 -16.94
CA GLN A 466 -4.70 -15.45 -17.53
C GLN A 466 -3.50 -16.41 -17.63
N LYS A 467 -2.31 -15.91 -18.02
CA LYS A 467 -1.06 -16.71 -18.02
C LYS A 467 -0.66 -17.18 -16.62
N TYR A 468 -0.83 -16.33 -15.61
CA TYR A 468 -0.55 -16.67 -14.21
C TYR A 468 -1.56 -17.67 -13.63
N ALA A 469 -2.85 -17.43 -13.87
CA ALA A 469 -3.94 -18.29 -13.41
C ALA A 469 -3.86 -19.70 -14.02
N ASN A 470 -3.58 -19.81 -15.32
CA ASN A 470 -3.41 -21.10 -15.99
C ASN A 470 -2.23 -21.90 -15.42
N LYS A 471 -1.07 -21.27 -15.14
CA LYS A 471 0.06 -21.95 -14.47
C LYS A 471 -0.33 -22.54 -13.11
N ILE A 472 -1.08 -21.79 -12.30
CA ILE A 472 -1.54 -22.27 -10.99
C ILE A 472 -2.58 -23.38 -11.16
N ILE A 473 -3.48 -23.30 -12.14
CA ILE A 473 -4.42 -24.38 -12.46
C ILE A 473 -3.66 -25.65 -12.88
N ASP A 474 -2.61 -25.53 -13.71
CA ASP A 474 -1.75 -26.64 -14.13
C ASP A 474 -1.01 -27.27 -12.93
N GLU A 475 -0.50 -26.46 -12.00
CA GLU A 475 0.15 -26.93 -10.77
C GLU A 475 -0.82 -27.62 -9.81
N GLN A 476 -2.00 -27.03 -9.60
CA GLN A 476 -3.04 -27.60 -8.74
C GLN A 476 -3.68 -28.85 -9.36
N SER A 477 -3.78 -28.96 -10.68
CA SER A 477 -4.35 -30.13 -11.38
C SER A 477 -3.59 -31.43 -11.09
N LYS A 478 -2.26 -31.34 -10.93
CA LYS A 478 -1.39 -32.47 -10.53
C LYS A 478 -1.65 -32.93 -9.10
N THR A 479 -2.20 -32.04 -8.28
CA THR A 479 -2.32 -32.18 -6.83
C THR A 479 -3.75 -32.51 -6.41
N THR A 480 -4.76 -32.07 -7.15
CA THR A 480 -6.16 -32.07 -6.71
C THR A 480 -7.13 -31.95 -7.89
N GLN A 481 -8.19 -32.78 -7.88
CA GLN A 481 -9.23 -32.77 -8.91
C GLN A 481 -10.28 -31.65 -8.71
N LYS A 482 -10.31 -31.00 -7.54
CA LYS A 482 -11.28 -29.95 -7.15
C LYS A 482 -10.94 -28.56 -7.70
N LEU A 483 -10.72 -28.46 -9.02
CA LEU A 483 -10.34 -27.21 -9.71
C LEU A 483 -11.51 -26.25 -9.95
N TYR A 484 -12.74 -26.64 -9.65
CA TYR A 484 -13.95 -25.85 -9.93
C TYR A 484 -13.90 -24.39 -9.42
N PRO A 485 -13.41 -24.06 -8.20
CA PRO A 485 -13.28 -22.66 -7.76
C PRO A 485 -12.37 -21.81 -8.66
N LEU A 486 -11.25 -22.39 -9.10
CA LEU A 486 -10.26 -21.73 -9.95
C LEU A 486 -10.82 -21.49 -11.36
N LEU A 487 -11.45 -22.53 -11.95
CA LEU A 487 -12.08 -22.42 -13.27
C LEU A 487 -13.25 -21.43 -13.28
N ARG A 488 -14.05 -21.40 -12.20
CA ARG A 488 -15.12 -20.43 -12.03
C ARG A 488 -14.58 -19.00 -12.00
N THR A 489 -13.56 -18.71 -11.19
CA THR A 489 -12.98 -17.36 -11.12
C THR A 489 -12.26 -16.96 -12.42
N LEU A 490 -11.65 -17.90 -13.14
CA LEU A 490 -11.11 -17.67 -14.48
C LEU A 490 -12.21 -17.20 -15.46
N HIS A 491 -13.37 -17.86 -15.47
CA HIS A 491 -14.52 -17.55 -16.33
C HIS A 491 -15.32 -16.31 -15.91
N GLU A 492 -15.35 -15.97 -14.62
CA GLU A 492 -15.82 -14.68 -14.09
C GLU A 492 -14.84 -13.56 -14.51
N GLY A 493 -14.75 -13.27 -15.82
CA GLY A 493 -13.84 -12.27 -16.38
C GLY A 493 -14.01 -10.87 -15.77
N ILE A 494 -13.10 -9.94 -16.09
CA ILE A 494 -13.32 -8.51 -15.79
C ILE A 494 -14.76 -8.18 -16.18
N PRO A 495 -15.59 -7.64 -15.26
CA PRO A 495 -16.96 -7.29 -15.56
C PRO A 495 -16.93 -6.42 -16.80
N LYS A 496 -17.40 -6.95 -17.93
CA LYS A 496 -17.50 -6.17 -19.16
C LYS A 496 -18.34 -4.98 -18.76
N PHE A 497 -17.82 -3.78 -18.96
CA PHE A 497 -18.61 -2.57 -18.91
C PHE A 497 -19.55 -2.61 -20.12
N SER A 498 -20.57 -3.45 -20.01
CA SER A 498 -21.84 -3.22 -20.67
C SER A 498 -22.19 -1.79 -20.33
N GLY A 499 -22.42 -0.98 -21.36
CA GLY A 499 -22.63 0.46 -21.22
C GLY A 499 -23.66 0.77 -20.12
N PRO A 500 -23.55 1.96 -19.50
CA PRO A 500 -24.16 2.25 -18.21
C PRO A 500 -25.61 1.76 -18.17
N ALA A 501 -25.89 0.88 -17.21
CA ALA A 501 -27.25 0.54 -16.82
C ALA A 501 -27.88 1.79 -16.19
N TYR A 502 -28.30 2.72 -17.05
CA TYR A 502 -29.22 3.80 -16.74
C TYR A 502 -30.56 3.15 -16.39
N ASN A 503 -30.65 2.67 -15.15
CA ASN A 503 -31.93 2.53 -14.48
C ASN A 503 -32.45 3.97 -14.28
N GLU A 504 -33.34 4.39 -15.17
CA GLU A 504 -33.98 5.70 -15.13
C GLU A 504 -34.83 5.83 -13.85
N CYS A 505 -34.22 6.37 -12.82
CA CYS A 505 -34.89 7.01 -11.68
C CYS A 505 -34.45 8.47 -11.57
N HIS A 506 -34.43 9.17 -12.71
CA HIS A 506 -34.41 10.62 -12.74
C HIS A 506 -35.84 11.16 -12.71
N HIS A 507 -36.39 11.27 -11.49
CA HIS A 507 -37.45 12.22 -11.25
C HIS A 507 -36.83 13.62 -11.22
N PHE A 508 -36.59 14.18 -12.40
CA PHE A 508 -36.10 15.55 -12.57
C PHE A 508 -37.05 16.25 -13.52
N CYS A 509 -37.70 17.32 -13.04
CA CYS A 509 -38.73 18.00 -13.80
C CYS A 509 -38.18 18.52 -15.13
N GLU A 510 -38.86 18.18 -16.22
CA GLU A 510 -38.72 18.90 -17.48
C GLU A 510 -38.98 20.38 -17.22
N LYS A 511 -37.94 21.19 -17.40
CA LYS A 511 -38.10 22.60 -17.75
C LYS A 511 -37.73 22.70 -19.21
N ASP A 512 -38.75 22.89 -20.04
CA ASP A 512 -38.58 23.16 -21.46
C ASP A 512 -37.56 24.28 -21.66
N ALA A 513 -36.43 23.95 -22.28
CA ALA A 513 -35.52 24.94 -22.81
C ALA A 513 -36.14 25.53 -24.08
N SER A 514 -37.06 26.47 -23.89
CA SER A 514 -37.67 27.26 -24.95
C SER A 514 -36.57 27.88 -25.82
N LYS A 515 -36.35 27.30 -27.00
CA LYS A 515 -35.49 27.89 -28.03
C LYS A 515 -36.07 29.25 -28.41
N PRO A 516 -35.33 30.36 -28.32
CA PRO A 516 -35.79 31.61 -28.92
C PRO A 516 -35.79 31.42 -30.44
N PRO A 517 -36.90 31.69 -31.14
CA PRO A 517 -36.92 31.67 -32.60
C PRO A 517 -36.34 32.99 -33.10
N TYR A 518 -35.06 33.01 -33.50
CA TYR A 518 -34.54 34.14 -34.28
C TYR A 518 -33.44 33.72 -35.26
N LEU A 519 -33.85 33.56 -36.52
CA LEU A 519 -32.98 33.66 -37.69
C LEU A 519 -33.23 35.04 -38.30
N GLY A 520 -32.42 36.02 -37.91
CA GLY A 520 -32.52 37.41 -38.36
C GLY A 520 -31.22 37.87 -39.02
N GLU A 521 -31.15 37.74 -40.34
CA GLU A 521 -30.03 38.23 -41.15
C GLU A 521 -30.21 39.72 -41.49
N THR A 522 -30.02 40.66 -40.56
CA THR A 522 -29.62 42.08 -40.82
C THR A 522 -29.52 42.90 -39.54
N ALA A 523 -28.50 43.77 -39.43
CA ALA A 523 -28.20 44.59 -38.25
C ALA A 523 -29.13 45.81 -38.03
N GLN A 524 -30.33 45.87 -38.63
CA GLN A 524 -31.23 47.03 -38.54
C GLN A 524 -32.30 46.91 -37.44
N GLU A 525 -32.67 45.70 -37.02
CA GLU A 525 -33.77 45.50 -36.05
C GLU A 525 -33.40 45.85 -34.59
N MET A 526 -32.11 45.94 -34.25
CA MET A 526 -31.67 46.32 -32.90
C MET A 526 -31.91 47.80 -32.54
N LYS A 527 -32.40 48.65 -33.47
CA LYS A 527 -32.65 50.07 -33.19
C LYS A 527 -34.01 50.40 -32.56
N LEU A 528 -34.97 49.47 -32.53
CA LEU A 528 -36.35 49.74 -32.06
C LEU A 528 -36.65 49.31 -30.62
N LEU A 529 -35.67 48.77 -29.88
CA LEU A 529 -35.84 48.27 -28.51
C LEU A 529 -35.11 49.08 -27.43
N ASN A 530 -34.59 50.27 -27.77
CA ASN A 530 -33.83 51.11 -26.85
C ASN A 530 -34.39 52.55 -26.72
N GLU A 531 -35.68 52.76 -27.04
CA GLU A 531 -36.40 54.00 -26.73
C GLU A 531 -37.03 53.96 -25.32
N HIS A 532 -36.18 53.87 -24.29
CA HIS A 532 -36.60 54.13 -22.92
C HIS A 532 -35.79 55.27 -22.30
N HIS A 533 -36.52 56.31 -21.93
CA HIS A 533 -36.02 57.61 -21.52
C HIS A 533 -34.96 57.57 -20.40
N THR A 534 -33.77 58.12 -20.68
CA THR A 534 -32.89 58.66 -19.63
C THR A 534 -32.86 60.18 -19.72
N LYS A 535 -33.27 60.83 -18.63
CA LYS A 535 -33.41 62.29 -18.54
C LYS A 535 -32.06 63.00 -18.58
N ALA A 536 -32.06 64.22 -19.12
CA ALA A 536 -30.90 65.09 -19.16
C ALA A 536 -30.29 65.32 -17.78
N ARG A 537 -28.96 65.42 -17.73
CA ARG A 537 -28.27 66.12 -16.64
C ARG A 537 -27.08 66.90 -17.21
N LEU A 538 -27.05 68.20 -16.92
CA LEU A 538 -25.99 69.11 -17.37
C LEU A 538 -24.66 68.77 -16.69
N GLY A 539 -23.57 69.07 -17.39
CA GLY A 539 -22.22 68.96 -16.85
C GLY A 539 -21.18 69.57 -17.79
N PHE A 540 -21.10 70.91 -17.82
CA PHE A 540 -19.89 71.74 -17.73
C PHE A 540 -20.11 73.13 -18.35
N THR A 541 -19.82 74.16 -17.55
CA THR A 541 -19.43 75.49 -17.99
C THR A 541 -17.98 75.71 -17.55
N TRP A 542 -17.15 76.25 -18.44
CA TRP A 542 -15.82 76.84 -18.25
C TRP A 542 -15.00 76.41 -17.02
#